data_AF-A0A6N2JKV8-F1
#
_entry.id   AF-A0A6N2JKV8-F1
#
_cell.length_a   1.000
_cell.length_b   1.000
_cell.length_c   1.000
_cell.angle_alpha   90.00
_cell.angle_beta   90.00
_cell.angle_gamma   90.00
#
_symmetry.space_group_name_H-M   'P 1'
#
loop_
_entity.id
_entity.type
_entity.pdbx_description
1 polymer ?
#
loop_
_entity_poly.entity_id
_entity_poly.type
_entity_poly.pdbx_seq_one_letter_code
_entity_poly.pdbx_strand_id
1 'polypeptide(L)'
;MNIQKLKHFINRPEYIFRPWQVYHRFFKRNSNSVNKFQEVVLPWGLTIKIPTSTDDTLPKSILIYGIYDLSLTEVIWRLLESGENAIDIGANIGYVTSLMSAKVGKTGKVWCFEPNPEIYEELTINIANWEIKGYSNIHHQQIALSNYSGYGVLNLTPKNRGEVFIDKNQQVANVQTNSRDACVVPIDRLDKFLEKEQNCIGVLKIDVEGHELDVL
;
A
#
# COMPACT_ATOMS: atom_id res chain seq x y z
N MET A 1 -16.64 29.69 7.98
CA MET A 1 -16.32 28.33 8.46
C MET A 1 -16.87 28.20 9.88
N ASN A 2 -17.77 27.24 10.14
CA ASN A 2 -18.54 27.16 11.39
C ASN A 2 -17.66 26.73 12.58
N ILE A 3 -17.68 27.45 13.71
CA ILE A 3 -16.75 27.28 14.86
C ILE A 3 -16.83 25.87 15.47
N GLN A 4 -18.01 25.25 15.44
CA GLN A 4 -18.20 23.87 15.90
C GLN A 4 -17.49 22.83 15.02
N LYS A 5 -17.44 23.05 13.69
CA LYS A 5 -16.66 22.17 12.80
C LYS A 5 -15.17 22.29 13.11
N LEU A 6 -14.68 23.50 13.37
CA LEU A 6 -13.28 23.75 13.70
C LEU A 6 -12.82 23.03 14.98
N LYS A 7 -13.65 23.01 16.04
CA LYS A 7 -13.36 22.27 17.28
C LYS A 7 -13.26 20.76 17.06
N HIS A 8 -14.15 20.18 16.25
CA HIS A 8 -14.09 18.75 15.93
C HIS A 8 -12.84 18.41 15.09
N PHE A 9 -12.36 19.34 14.25
CA PHE A 9 -11.14 19.17 13.48
C PHE A 9 -9.88 19.24 14.36
N ILE A 10 -9.78 20.19 15.28
CA ILE A 10 -8.58 20.36 16.12
C ILE A 10 -8.42 19.19 17.11
N ASN A 11 -9.52 18.57 17.54
CA ASN A 11 -9.51 17.48 18.52
C ASN A 11 -9.15 16.10 17.94
N ARG A 12 -8.83 15.97 16.65
CA ARG A 12 -8.30 14.71 16.14
C ARG A 12 -6.85 14.56 16.58
N PRO A 13 -6.48 13.46 17.28
CA PRO A 13 -5.13 13.28 17.79
C PRO A 13 -4.07 13.35 16.69
N GLU A 14 -4.39 12.89 15.48
CA GLU A 14 -3.54 12.99 14.28
C GLU A 14 -3.00 14.41 14.04
N TYR A 15 -3.81 15.45 14.26
CA TYR A 15 -3.42 16.84 14.03
C TYR A 15 -2.66 17.47 15.19
N ILE A 16 -2.80 16.91 16.40
CA ILE A 16 -1.99 17.29 17.55
C ILE A 16 -0.53 16.90 17.29
N PHE A 17 -0.29 15.71 16.74
CA PHE A 17 1.06 15.22 16.44
C PHE A 17 1.61 15.73 15.11
N ARG A 18 0.76 16.20 14.20
CA ARG A 18 1.16 16.68 12.87
C ARG A 18 0.53 18.04 12.51
N PRO A 19 0.85 19.13 13.23
CA PRO A 19 0.23 20.44 13.01
C PRO A 19 0.48 21.00 11.60
N TRP A 20 1.60 20.61 10.96
CA TRP A 20 1.89 20.97 9.58
C TRP A 20 0.92 20.36 8.56
N GLN A 21 0.25 19.25 8.88
CA GLN A 21 -0.78 18.67 8.00
C GLN A 21 -2.05 19.51 7.97
N VAL A 22 -2.36 20.21 9.07
CA VAL A 22 -3.42 21.23 9.08
C VAL A 22 -3.07 22.33 8.07
N TYR A 23 -1.82 22.80 8.07
CA TYR A 23 -1.35 23.78 7.08
C TYR A 23 -1.47 23.25 5.65
N HIS A 24 -1.01 22.03 5.35
CA HIS A 24 -1.15 21.44 4.02
C HIS A 24 -2.62 21.31 3.58
N ARG A 25 -3.52 20.89 4.47
CA ARG A 25 -4.95 20.76 4.19
C ARG A 25 -5.62 22.08 3.82
N PHE A 26 -5.23 23.19 4.45
CA PHE A 26 -5.84 24.51 4.22
C PHE A 26 -5.15 25.33 3.13
N PHE A 27 -3.82 25.24 3.01
CA PHE A 27 -3.03 26.15 2.18
C PHE A 27 -2.42 25.50 0.93
N LYS A 28 -2.17 24.18 0.91
CA LYS A 28 -1.70 23.49 -0.32
C LYS A 28 -2.84 23.06 -1.26
N ARG A 29 -4.08 23.04 -0.78
CA ARG A 29 -5.28 22.68 -1.58
C ARG A 29 -5.59 23.68 -2.69
N ASN A 30 -4.99 24.87 -2.66
CA ASN A 30 -5.11 25.92 -3.69
C ASN A 30 -3.95 25.98 -4.68
N SER A 31 -3.03 25.02 -4.65
CA SER A 31 -2.06 24.87 -5.74
C SER A 31 -2.73 24.05 -6.84
N ASN A 32 -3.06 24.70 -7.97
CA ASN A 32 -3.27 24.01 -9.24
C ASN A 32 -1.97 23.26 -9.57
N SER A 33 -1.86 22.02 -9.09
CA SER A 33 -0.63 21.25 -9.27
C SER A 33 -0.59 20.71 -10.69
N VAL A 34 0.28 21.29 -11.51
CA VAL A 34 0.71 20.76 -12.82
C VAL A 34 1.33 19.35 -12.68
N ASN A 35 1.70 18.94 -11.46
CA ASN A 35 2.34 17.66 -11.17
C ASN A 35 1.35 16.49 -11.05
N LYS A 36 1.74 15.35 -11.65
CA LYS A 36 1.03 14.05 -11.61
C LYS A 36 0.96 13.45 -10.18
N PHE A 37 1.89 13.82 -9.30
CA PHE A 37 1.98 13.29 -7.93
C PHE A 37 2.08 14.40 -6.89
N GLN A 38 1.54 14.13 -5.70
CA GLN A 38 1.74 14.87 -4.46
C GLN A 38 2.62 14.05 -3.50
N GLU A 39 3.64 14.68 -2.95
CA GLU A 39 4.52 14.07 -1.97
C GLU A 39 4.07 14.35 -0.54
N VAL A 40 4.02 13.29 0.27
CA VAL A 40 3.69 13.34 1.69
C VAL A 40 4.81 12.70 2.51
N VAL A 41 5.30 13.39 3.53
CA VAL A 41 6.22 12.81 4.51
C VAL A 41 5.41 11.96 5.48
N LEU A 42 5.83 10.72 5.70
CA LEU A 42 5.18 9.75 6.58
C LEU A 42 5.73 9.88 8.02
N PRO A 43 5.01 9.38 9.04
CA PRO A 43 5.44 9.48 10.45
C PRO A 43 6.83 8.90 10.74
N TRP A 44 7.26 7.88 9.98
CA TRP A 44 8.58 7.25 10.08
C TRP A 44 9.66 7.91 9.18
N GLY A 45 9.40 9.10 8.63
CA GLY A 45 10.39 9.93 7.94
C GLY A 45 10.55 9.66 6.43
N LEU A 46 9.96 8.58 5.90
CA LEU A 46 9.94 8.31 4.46
C LEU A 46 8.97 9.26 3.75
N THR A 47 9.16 9.45 2.44
CA THR A 47 8.27 10.27 1.61
C THR A 47 7.53 9.37 0.64
N ILE A 48 6.22 9.47 0.57
CA ILE A 48 5.39 8.72 -0.38
C ILE A 48 4.81 9.67 -1.43
N LYS A 49 4.91 9.27 -2.69
CA LYS A 49 4.26 9.92 -3.83
C LYS A 49 2.87 9.31 -4.00
N ILE A 50 1.88 10.19 -4.07
CA ILE A 50 0.47 9.84 -4.22
C ILE A 50 -0.05 10.51 -5.49
N PRO A 51 -0.73 9.78 -6.40
CA PRO A 51 -1.33 10.38 -7.59
C PRO A 51 -2.30 11.50 -7.21
N THR A 52 -2.27 12.61 -7.97
CA THR A 52 -3.16 13.75 -7.71
C THR A 52 -4.60 13.50 -8.12
N SER A 53 -4.82 12.58 -9.06
CA SER A 53 -6.13 12.17 -9.57
C SER A 53 -6.55 10.80 -9.01
N THR A 54 -6.55 10.65 -7.70
CA THR A 54 -6.97 9.40 -7.03
C THR A 54 -8.31 9.56 -6.30
N ASP A 55 -9.25 8.67 -6.62
CA ASP A 55 -10.50 8.49 -5.86
C ASP A 55 -10.38 7.39 -4.79
N ASP A 56 -9.24 6.68 -4.75
CA ASP A 56 -8.98 5.61 -3.80
C ASP A 56 -8.89 6.15 -2.36
N THR A 57 -9.50 5.41 -1.44
CA THR A 57 -9.66 5.77 -0.03
C THR A 57 -8.33 5.86 0.71
N LEU A 58 -7.38 4.95 0.42
CA LEU A 58 -6.09 4.88 1.10
C LEU A 58 -5.19 6.08 0.76
N PRO A 59 -4.87 6.35 -0.53
CA PRO A 59 -4.03 7.48 -0.89
C PRO A 59 -4.66 8.82 -0.49
N LYS A 60 -5.99 8.95 -0.61
CA LYS A 60 -6.73 10.14 -0.19
C LYS A 60 -6.65 10.40 1.31
N SER A 61 -6.71 9.35 2.13
CA SER A 61 -6.56 9.48 3.59
C SER A 61 -5.15 9.95 3.94
N ILE A 62 -4.12 9.42 3.29
CA ILE A 62 -2.73 9.87 3.50
C ILE A 62 -2.56 11.33 3.07
N LEU A 63 -3.15 11.77 1.95
CA LEU A 63 -3.10 13.18 1.54
C LEU A 63 -3.74 14.13 2.56
N ILE A 64 -4.82 13.71 3.22
CA ILE A 64 -5.61 14.57 4.13
C ILE A 64 -5.08 14.54 5.57
N TYR A 65 -4.64 13.37 6.04
CA TYR A 65 -4.30 13.10 7.43
C TYR A 65 -2.81 12.79 7.63
N GLY A 66 -2.08 12.45 6.55
CA GLY A 66 -0.69 12.02 6.62
C GLY A 66 -0.52 10.60 7.16
N ILE A 67 -1.61 9.89 7.40
CA ILE A 67 -1.70 8.53 7.93
C ILE A 67 -2.96 7.88 7.31
N TYR A 68 -2.95 6.57 7.06
CA TYR A 68 -4.12 5.86 6.55
C TYR A 68 -4.99 5.35 7.71
N ASP A 69 -4.45 4.43 8.50
CA ASP A 69 -5.08 3.85 9.68
C ASP A 69 -4.07 3.84 10.83
N LEU A 70 -4.39 4.57 11.90
CA LEU A 70 -3.53 4.69 13.07
C LEU A 70 -3.41 3.36 13.83
N SER A 71 -4.50 2.62 13.97
CA SER A 71 -4.53 1.36 14.70
C SER A 71 -3.71 0.28 13.97
N LEU A 72 -3.90 0.15 12.66
CA LEU A 72 -3.10 -0.75 11.83
C LEU A 72 -1.61 -0.41 11.90
N THR A 73 -1.28 0.88 11.75
CA THR A 73 0.10 1.37 11.82
C THR A 73 0.74 1.04 13.15
N GLU A 74 0.01 1.23 14.25
CA GLU A 74 0.51 1.02 15.60
C GLU A 74 0.73 -0.46 15.92
N VAL A 75 -0.19 -1.32 15.51
CA VAL A 75 -0.06 -2.78 15.66
C VAL A 75 1.16 -3.29 14.92
N ILE A 76 1.32 -2.95 13.64
CA ILE A 76 2.48 -3.39 12.84
C ILE A 76 3.80 -2.88 13.45
N TRP A 77 3.83 -1.62 13.89
CA TRP A 77 5.03 -1.02 14.49
C TRP A 77 5.44 -1.69 15.82
N ARG A 78 4.47 -2.18 16.59
CA ARG A 78 4.73 -2.87 17.87
C ARG A 78 5.06 -4.34 17.72
N LEU A 79 4.53 -5.00 16.69
CA LEU A 79 4.76 -6.43 16.45
C LEU A 79 6.10 -6.70 15.78
N LEU A 80 6.56 -5.81 14.91
CA LEU A 80 7.86 -5.95 14.26
C LEU A 80 9.01 -5.53 15.19
N GLU A 81 10.14 -6.20 15.02
CA GLU A 81 11.42 -5.83 15.62
C GLU A 81 12.50 -5.55 14.58
N SER A 82 13.55 -4.84 14.99
CA SER A 82 14.70 -4.55 14.13
C SER A 82 15.40 -5.85 13.72
N GLY A 83 15.65 -6.01 12.42
CA GLY A 83 16.28 -7.20 11.85
C GLY A 83 15.34 -8.34 11.46
N GLU A 84 14.05 -8.24 11.76
CA GLU A 84 13.07 -9.23 11.32
C GLU A 84 12.72 -9.10 9.83
N ASN A 85 12.13 -10.16 9.29
CA ASN A 85 11.49 -10.13 7.99
C ASN A 85 10.00 -9.78 8.13
N ALA A 86 9.48 -8.99 7.20
CA ALA A 86 8.08 -8.62 7.14
C ALA A 86 7.50 -8.93 5.75
N ILE A 87 6.20 -9.23 5.69
CA ILE A 87 5.50 -9.52 4.45
C ILE A 87 4.23 -8.67 4.36
N ASP A 88 4.03 -8.02 3.22
CA ASP A 88 2.89 -7.15 2.90
C ASP A 88 2.20 -7.66 1.62
N ILE A 89 1.10 -8.40 1.79
CA ILE A 89 0.29 -8.91 0.68
C ILE A 89 -0.89 -7.95 0.46
N GLY A 90 -1.05 -7.48 -0.78
CA GLY A 90 -1.91 -6.34 -1.10
C GLY A 90 -1.24 -5.03 -0.71
N ALA A 91 -0.01 -4.83 -1.19
CA ALA A 91 0.84 -3.72 -0.76
C ALA A 91 0.33 -2.34 -1.18
N ASN A 92 -0.55 -2.28 -2.19
CA ASN A 92 -1.06 -1.05 -2.79
C ASN A 92 0.14 -0.12 -3.16
N ILE A 93 0.05 1.19 -2.93
CA ILE A 93 1.14 2.15 -3.18
C ILE A 93 2.32 2.07 -2.19
N GLY A 94 2.31 1.09 -1.29
CA GLY A 94 3.43 0.78 -0.38
C GLY A 94 3.41 1.52 0.96
N TYR A 95 2.25 1.99 1.41
CA TYR A 95 2.14 2.66 2.71
C TYR A 95 2.62 1.75 3.85
N VAL A 96 2.04 0.55 3.98
CA VAL A 96 2.42 -0.44 5.00
C VAL A 96 3.82 -0.99 4.73
N THR A 97 4.17 -1.29 3.48
CA THR A 97 5.53 -1.69 3.08
C THR A 97 6.60 -0.72 3.61
N SER A 98 6.38 0.60 3.48
CA SER A 98 7.35 1.60 3.95
C SER A 98 7.44 1.69 5.47
N LEU A 99 6.33 1.46 6.18
CA LEU A 99 6.31 1.34 7.65
C LEU A 99 7.17 0.15 8.09
N MET A 100 6.93 -1.01 7.50
CA MET A 100 7.66 -2.23 7.78
C MET A 100 9.15 -2.06 7.50
N SER A 101 9.52 -1.49 6.34
CA SER A 101 10.92 -1.28 5.95
C SER A 101 11.64 -0.36 6.93
N ALA A 102 10.98 0.73 7.36
CA ALA A 102 11.54 1.63 8.35
C ALA A 102 11.71 0.99 9.73
N LYS A 103 10.78 0.11 10.12
CA LYS A 103 10.79 -0.56 11.42
C LYS A 103 11.83 -1.68 11.52
N VAL A 104 11.95 -2.53 10.50
CA VAL A 104 12.91 -3.64 10.50
C VAL A 104 14.35 -3.19 10.25
N GLY A 105 14.52 -2.00 9.66
CA GLY A 105 15.83 -1.40 9.40
C GLY A 105 16.65 -2.16 8.35
N LYS A 106 17.93 -1.82 8.22
CA LYS A 106 18.80 -2.29 7.12
C LYS A 106 19.11 -3.79 7.15
N THR A 107 18.94 -4.43 8.29
CA THR A 107 19.27 -5.86 8.49
C THR A 107 18.06 -6.77 8.30
N GLY A 108 16.85 -6.24 8.42
CA GLY A 108 15.61 -6.96 8.12
C GLY A 108 15.20 -6.80 6.67
N LYS A 109 14.30 -7.66 6.18
CA LYS A 109 13.81 -7.63 4.80
C LYS A 109 12.29 -7.43 4.76
N VAL A 110 11.79 -6.79 3.71
CA VAL A 110 10.36 -6.66 3.47
C VAL A 110 10.03 -7.28 2.12
N TRP A 111 9.10 -8.22 2.09
CA TRP A 111 8.52 -8.74 0.86
C TRP A 111 7.14 -8.12 0.65
N CYS A 112 6.89 -7.52 -0.51
CA CYS A 112 5.59 -6.95 -0.81
C CYS A 112 5.05 -7.40 -2.17
N PHE A 113 3.74 -7.62 -2.22
CA PHE A 113 3.04 -8.20 -3.36
C PHE A 113 1.83 -7.35 -3.72
N GLU A 114 1.77 -6.89 -4.97
CA GLU A 114 0.65 -6.11 -5.50
C GLU A 114 0.35 -6.53 -6.95
N PRO A 115 -0.79 -7.19 -7.20
CA PRO A 115 -1.11 -7.69 -8.55
C PRO A 115 -1.54 -6.59 -9.53
N ASN A 116 -2.15 -5.50 -9.06
CA ASN A 116 -2.70 -4.47 -9.95
C ASN A 116 -1.57 -3.73 -10.68
N PRO A 117 -1.47 -3.81 -12.02
CA PRO A 117 -0.37 -3.20 -12.77
C PRO A 117 -0.23 -1.69 -12.59
N GLU A 118 -1.36 -0.97 -12.50
CA GLU A 118 -1.34 0.50 -12.35
C GLU A 118 -0.82 0.88 -10.96
N ILE A 119 -1.31 0.21 -9.92
CA ILE A 119 -0.88 0.47 -8.54
C ILE A 119 0.56 -0.01 -8.33
N TYR A 120 0.95 -1.13 -8.94
CA TYR A 120 2.31 -1.63 -8.86
C TYR A 120 3.32 -0.64 -9.49
N GLU A 121 2.95 0.06 -10.57
CA GLU A 121 3.78 1.14 -11.10
C GLU A 121 3.98 2.26 -10.06
N GLU A 122 2.92 2.67 -9.36
CA GLU A 122 3.00 3.66 -8.28
C GLU A 122 3.85 3.17 -7.09
N LEU A 123 3.71 1.90 -6.71
CA LEU A 123 4.52 1.22 -5.69
C LEU A 123 6.01 1.26 -6.06
N THR A 124 6.36 0.89 -7.30
CA THR A 124 7.76 0.84 -7.75
C THR A 124 8.41 2.23 -7.76
N ILE A 125 7.66 3.27 -8.14
CA ILE A 125 8.11 4.66 -8.04
C ILE A 125 8.43 5.01 -6.58
N ASN A 126 7.58 4.60 -5.65
CA ASN A 126 7.77 4.85 -4.23
C ASN A 126 8.98 4.10 -3.66
N ILE A 127 9.10 2.81 -3.96
CA ILE A 127 10.24 1.98 -3.56
C ILE A 127 11.56 2.58 -4.05
N ALA A 128 11.66 2.92 -5.34
CA ALA A 128 12.86 3.54 -5.90
C ALA A 128 13.26 4.83 -5.16
N ASN A 129 12.29 5.66 -4.74
CA ASN A 129 12.60 6.86 -3.94
C ASN A 129 13.13 6.52 -2.54
N TRP A 130 12.68 5.42 -1.94
CA TRP A 130 13.13 4.97 -0.62
C TRP A 130 14.51 4.31 -0.68
N GLU A 131 14.77 3.55 -1.74
CA GLU A 131 16.09 2.94 -1.99
C GLU A 131 17.20 3.98 -2.08
N ILE A 132 16.96 5.09 -2.79
CA ILE A 132 17.90 6.22 -2.87
C ILE A 132 18.19 6.82 -1.48
N LYS A 133 17.26 6.69 -0.53
CA LYS A 133 17.41 7.14 0.86
C LYS A 133 18.00 6.07 1.80
N GLY A 134 18.39 4.91 1.26
CA GLY A 134 19.06 3.83 1.99
C GLY A 134 18.14 2.73 2.53
N TYR A 135 16.88 2.67 2.08
CA TYR A 135 15.92 1.59 2.39
C TYR A 135 15.92 0.54 1.27
N SER A 136 17.06 -0.11 1.06
CA SER A 136 17.28 -1.10 -0.01
C SER A 136 16.92 -2.53 0.40
N ASN A 137 16.03 -2.69 1.38
CA ASN A 137 15.65 -3.97 1.97
C ASN A 137 14.26 -4.45 1.54
N ILE A 138 13.71 -3.87 0.47
CA ILE A 138 12.36 -4.15 -0.02
C ILE A 138 12.45 -5.01 -1.28
N HIS A 139 11.78 -6.16 -1.26
CA HIS A 139 11.62 -7.08 -2.38
C HIS A 139 10.16 -7.03 -2.82
N HIS A 140 9.90 -6.60 -4.06
CA HIS A 140 8.55 -6.40 -4.55
C HIS A 140 8.25 -7.27 -5.78
N GLN A 141 7.01 -7.77 -5.88
CA GLN A 141 6.55 -8.62 -6.98
C GLN A 141 5.16 -8.21 -7.47
N GLN A 142 4.99 -8.12 -8.79
CA GLN A 142 3.70 -7.85 -9.42
C GLN A 142 2.93 -9.16 -9.62
N ILE A 143 2.39 -9.72 -8.53
CA ILE A 143 1.75 -11.03 -8.55
C ILE A 143 0.67 -11.10 -7.48
N ALA A 144 -0.40 -11.84 -7.77
CA ALA A 144 -1.38 -12.21 -6.77
C ALA A 144 -0.91 -13.48 -6.04
N LEU A 145 -1.18 -13.57 -4.75
CA LEU A 145 -0.86 -14.76 -3.97
C LEU A 145 -2.09 -15.63 -3.74
N SER A 146 -1.92 -16.95 -3.84
CA SER A 146 -2.97 -17.94 -3.60
C SER A 146 -2.37 -19.31 -3.27
N ASN A 147 -3.18 -20.37 -3.25
CA ASN A 147 -2.79 -21.75 -2.97
C ASN A 147 -2.43 -22.52 -4.25
N TYR A 148 -2.37 -21.85 -5.40
CA TYR A 148 -1.98 -22.40 -6.68
C TYR A 148 -1.12 -21.42 -7.48
N SER A 149 -0.38 -21.94 -8.45
CA SER A 149 0.36 -21.14 -9.43
C SER A 149 -0.39 -21.11 -10.76
N GLY A 150 -0.37 -19.97 -11.46
CA GLY A 150 -1.03 -19.82 -12.75
C GLY A 150 -1.32 -18.37 -13.10
N TYR A 151 -2.49 -18.15 -13.70
CA TYR A 151 -3.00 -16.84 -14.03
C TYR A 151 -4.44 -16.71 -13.53
N GLY A 152 -4.85 -15.49 -13.21
CA GLY A 152 -6.24 -15.17 -12.89
C GLY A 152 -6.65 -13.80 -13.41
N VAL A 153 -7.95 -13.55 -13.36
CA VAL A 153 -8.52 -12.27 -13.79
C VAL A 153 -8.69 -11.39 -12.55
N LEU A 154 -8.05 -10.23 -12.60
CA LEU A 154 -8.14 -9.15 -11.63
C LEU A 154 -9.23 -8.18 -12.09
N ASN A 155 -10.28 -7.99 -11.29
CA ASN A 155 -11.25 -6.93 -11.57
C ASN A 155 -10.74 -5.59 -11.02
N LEU A 156 -10.70 -4.57 -11.87
CA LEU A 156 -10.26 -3.22 -11.56
C LEU A 156 -11.49 -2.34 -11.36
N THR A 157 -11.77 -1.93 -10.12
CA THR A 157 -12.83 -0.93 -9.89
C THR A 157 -12.24 0.48 -9.85
N PRO A 158 -12.82 1.48 -10.55
CA PRO A 158 -12.30 2.85 -10.54
C PRO A 158 -12.37 3.55 -9.18
N LYS A 159 -13.31 3.15 -8.31
CA LYS A 159 -13.59 3.80 -7.02
C LYS A 159 -12.81 3.23 -5.84
N ASN A 160 -12.46 1.94 -5.89
CA ASN A 160 -11.71 1.24 -4.86
C ASN A 160 -10.63 0.41 -5.54
N ARG A 161 -9.51 1.04 -5.89
CA ARG A 161 -8.42 0.38 -6.61
C ARG A 161 -7.82 -0.82 -5.85
N GLY A 162 -8.01 -0.86 -4.53
CA GLY A 162 -7.67 -1.99 -3.66
C GLY A 162 -8.69 -3.14 -3.62
N GLU A 163 -9.96 -2.92 -3.98
CA GLU A 163 -10.98 -3.98 -4.01
C GLU A 163 -10.81 -4.84 -5.27
N VAL A 164 -10.31 -6.06 -5.06
CA VAL A 164 -9.86 -6.90 -6.15
C VAL A 164 -10.23 -8.37 -5.87
N PHE A 165 -11.03 -8.96 -6.75
CA PHE A 165 -11.45 -10.36 -6.66
C PHE A 165 -10.92 -11.18 -7.82
N ILE A 166 -10.41 -12.38 -7.53
CA ILE A 166 -9.97 -13.37 -8.51
C ILE A 166 -11.13 -14.32 -8.82
N ASP A 167 -11.67 -14.27 -10.04
CA ASP A 167 -12.70 -15.21 -10.49
C ASP A 167 -12.05 -16.51 -11.00
N LYS A 168 -12.19 -17.61 -10.23
CA LYS A 168 -11.68 -18.94 -10.61
C LYS A 168 -12.36 -19.54 -11.85
N ASN A 169 -13.54 -19.03 -12.23
CA ASN A 169 -14.39 -19.62 -13.28
C ASN A 169 -14.32 -18.90 -14.63
N GLN A 170 -13.70 -17.72 -14.72
CA GLN A 170 -13.43 -17.08 -16.00
C GLN A 170 -12.19 -17.70 -16.63
N GLN A 171 -12.41 -18.77 -17.40
CA GLN A 171 -11.39 -19.27 -18.32
C GLN A 171 -10.87 -18.10 -19.17
N VAL A 172 -9.56 -17.94 -19.20
CA VAL A 172 -8.77 -16.95 -19.98
C VAL A 172 -9.16 -16.93 -21.47
N ALA A 173 -9.90 -17.94 -21.94
CA ALA A 173 -10.36 -18.10 -23.31
C ALA A 173 -11.41 -17.06 -23.79
N ASN A 174 -12.15 -16.38 -22.89
CA ASN A 174 -13.27 -15.51 -23.30
C ASN A 174 -13.26 -14.08 -22.73
N VAL A 175 -12.19 -13.64 -22.06
CA VAL A 175 -12.08 -12.23 -21.65
C VAL A 175 -11.76 -11.40 -22.88
N GLN A 176 -12.79 -10.89 -23.57
CA GLN A 176 -12.61 -9.74 -24.45
C GLN A 176 -12.11 -8.60 -23.59
N THR A 177 -10.81 -8.30 -23.70
CA THR A 177 -10.07 -7.21 -23.03
C THR A 177 -10.51 -5.83 -23.54
N ASN A 178 -11.81 -5.58 -23.64
CA ASN A 178 -12.40 -4.32 -24.09
C ASN A 178 -13.05 -3.52 -22.95
N SER A 179 -13.14 -4.08 -21.74
CA SER A 179 -13.47 -3.33 -20.53
C SER A 179 -12.20 -2.91 -19.80
N ARG A 180 -12.05 -1.62 -19.48
CA ARG A 180 -10.98 -1.07 -18.63
C ARG A 180 -11.02 -1.62 -17.19
N ASP A 181 -11.98 -2.49 -16.90
CA ASP A 181 -12.39 -2.91 -15.56
C ASP A 181 -11.84 -4.30 -15.18
N ALA A 182 -10.99 -4.93 -16.00
CA ALA A 182 -10.31 -6.17 -15.64
C ALA A 182 -8.98 -6.38 -16.37
N CYS A 183 -8.03 -7.08 -15.74
CA CYS A 183 -6.76 -7.49 -16.36
C CYS A 183 -6.33 -8.90 -15.93
N VAL A 184 -5.51 -9.57 -16.73
CA VAL A 184 -4.94 -10.88 -16.37
C VAL A 184 -3.65 -10.66 -15.60
N VAL A 185 -3.51 -11.32 -14.45
CA VAL A 185 -2.31 -11.25 -13.61
C VAL A 185 -1.74 -12.64 -13.32
N PRO A 186 -0.42 -12.74 -13.12
CA PRO A 186 0.16 -13.98 -12.61
C PRO A 186 -0.31 -14.23 -11.17
N ILE A 187 -0.40 -15.51 -10.81
CA ILE A 187 -0.72 -16.00 -9.46
C ILE A 187 0.36 -16.99 -9.06
N ASP A 188 0.80 -16.93 -7.80
CA ASP A 188 1.68 -17.95 -7.25
C ASP A 188 1.48 -18.13 -5.74
N ARG A 189 2.17 -19.12 -5.18
CA ARG A 189 2.12 -19.44 -3.75
C ARG A 189 3.18 -18.65 -2.98
N LEU A 190 2.82 -18.23 -1.76
CA LEU A 190 3.72 -17.44 -0.92
C LEU A 190 5.01 -18.19 -0.55
N ASP A 191 4.90 -19.50 -0.29
CA ASP A 191 6.01 -20.36 0.12
C ASP A 191 7.17 -20.37 -0.88
N LYS A 192 6.88 -20.26 -2.18
CA LYS A 192 7.87 -20.15 -3.25
C LYS A 192 8.85 -18.98 -3.07
N PHE A 193 8.40 -17.86 -2.50
CA PHE A 193 9.23 -16.67 -2.31
C PHE A 193 10.02 -16.71 -1.01
N LEU A 194 9.58 -17.52 -0.05
CA LEU A 194 10.06 -17.48 1.33
C LEU A 194 10.91 -18.67 1.74
N GLU A 195 11.20 -19.64 0.86
CA GLU A 195 11.92 -20.89 1.20
C GLU A 195 13.17 -20.68 2.08
N LYS A 196 13.89 -19.57 1.93
CA LYS A 196 15.12 -19.26 2.69
C LYS A 196 14.91 -18.35 3.90
N GLU A 197 13.72 -17.76 4.04
CA GLU A 197 13.44 -16.65 4.96
C GLU A 197 12.38 -16.99 6.03
N GLN A 198 11.84 -18.22 6.02
CA GLN A 198 10.69 -18.63 6.84
C GLN A 198 10.91 -18.47 8.36
N ASN A 199 12.15 -18.64 8.84
CA ASN A 199 12.46 -18.68 10.26
C ASN A 199 12.56 -17.29 10.93
N CYS A 200 12.44 -16.21 10.16
CA CYS A 200 12.67 -14.84 10.65
C CYS A 200 11.49 -13.89 10.37
N ILE A 201 10.31 -14.41 10.03
CA ILE A 201 9.14 -13.58 9.73
C ILE A 201 8.50 -13.12 11.04
N GLY A 202 8.58 -11.82 11.33
CA GLY A 202 7.93 -11.20 12.48
C GLY A 202 6.46 -10.89 12.23
N VAL A 203 6.15 -10.32 11.05
CA VAL A 203 4.77 -9.96 10.67
C VAL A 203 4.47 -10.32 9.22
N LEU A 204 3.29 -10.90 9.02
CA LEU A 204 2.64 -11.14 7.72
C LEU A 204 1.30 -10.39 7.72
N LYS A 205 1.18 -9.38 6.86
CA LYS A 205 -0.08 -8.68 6.58
C LYS A 205 -0.70 -9.26 5.31
N ILE A 206 -1.98 -9.63 5.39
CA ILE A 206 -2.77 -10.14 4.28
C ILE A 206 -4.02 -9.29 4.14
N ASP A 207 -4.20 -8.70 2.97
CA ASP A 207 -5.28 -7.77 2.64
C ASP A 207 -5.55 -7.89 1.15
N VAL A 208 -6.29 -8.93 0.79
CA VAL A 208 -6.54 -9.34 -0.59
C VAL A 208 -8.05 -9.44 -0.85
N GLU A 209 -8.83 -8.69 -0.08
CA GLU A 209 -10.25 -8.43 -0.24
C GLU A 209 -11.08 -9.69 -0.48
N GLY A 210 -11.01 -10.64 0.46
CA GLY A 210 -11.82 -11.86 0.46
C GLY A 210 -11.10 -13.12 -0.04
N HIS A 211 -9.82 -13.01 -0.39
CA HIS A 211 -8.97 -14.14 -0.80
C HIS A 211 -7.94 -14.56 0.26
N GLU A 212 -8.07 -14.09 1.50
CA GLU A 212 -7.05 -14.21 2.55
C GLU A 212 -6.79 -15.66 2.94
N LEU A 213 -7.83 -16.49 2.99
CA LEU A 213 -7.70 -17.92 3.35
C LEU A 213 -6.96 -18.72 2.28
N ASP A 214 -7.10 -18.36 1.01
CA ASP A 214 -6.41 -19.04 -0.08
C ASP A 214 -4.93 -18.61 -0.17
N VAL A 215 -4.52 -17.54 0.51
CA VAL A 215 -3.11 -17.11 0.60
C VAL A 215 -2.31 -17.93 1.61
N LEU A 216 -2.96 -18.40 2.68
CA LEU A 216 -2.35 -19.22 3.75
C LEU A 216 -2.13 -20.67 3.32
#